data_AF-W5SW03-F1
#
_entry.id   AF-W5SW03-F1
#
_cell.length_a   1.000
_cell.length_b   1.000
_cell.length_c   1.000
_cell.angle_alpha   90.00
_cell.angle_beta   90.00
_cell.angle_gamma   90.00
#
_symmetry.space_group_name_H-M   'P 1'
#
loop_
_entity.id
_entity.type
_entity.pdbx_description
1 polymer ?
#
loop_
_entity_poly.entity_id
_entity_poly.type
_entity_poly.pdbx_seq_one_letter_code
_entity_poly.pdbx_strand_id
1 'polypeptide(L)'
;MIFKNRKSRYNILFKSNLSTADIAKVLGVRESTVLRVKSSFLGELASDLDTDTVFKSCNNVDLDALARDVTCDAYKLEQERDSFYKAFYRIANSYVNSHFKNKKLTLQSAFRKLIDVNEDILSLEREIVNSDDKNLCKKLKLNLKHKIYKRDRISREIVMNGMREDHECLIRLKEIFDKSLKLE
;
A
#
# COMPACT_ATOMS: atom_id res chain seq x y z
N MET A 1 -4.63 -14.65 4.56
CA MET A 1 -4.92 -16.09 4.50
C MET A 1 -6.42 -16.29 4.39
N ILE A 2 -6.96 -16.48 3.18
CA ILE A 2 -8.33 -16.95 3.04
C ILE A 2 -8.29 -18.42 3.49
N PHE A 3 -8.95 -18.77 4.58
CA PHE A 3 -9.12 -20.17 4.95
C PHE A 3 -9.74 -20.87 3.73
N LYS A 4 -8.97 -21.71 3.04
CA LYS A 4 -9.32 -22.35 1.76
C LYS A 4 -10.56 -23.24 1.83
N ASN A 5 -11.16 -23.43 3.01
CA ASN A 5 -12.28 -24.33 3.20
C ASN A 5 -13.48 -23.63 3.85
N ARG A 6 -14.38 -23.07 3.02
CA ARG A 6 -15.64 -22.47 3.48
C ARG A 6 -16.47 -23.46 4.31
N LYS A 7 -16.47 -24.76 3.98
CA LYS A 7 -17.18 -25.80 4.75
C LYS A 7 -16.65 -25.94 6.18
N SER A 8 -15.32 -25.86 6.38
CA SER A 8 -14.70 -25.93 7.70
C SER A 8 -15.13 -24.76 8.61
N ARG A 9 -15.25 -23.54 8.04
CA ARG A 9 -15.75 -22.36 8.79
C ARG A 9 -17.19 -22.55 9.28
N TYR A 10 -18.08 -23.05 8.42
CA TYR A 10 -19.45 -23.34 8.83
C TYR A 10 -19.51 -24.43 9.90
N ASN A 11 -18.70 -25.49 9.79
CA ASN A 11 -18.67 -26.59 10.76
C ASN A 11 -18.25 -26.12 12.16
N ILE A 12 -17.21 -25.29 12.25
CA ILE A 12 -16.77 -24.71 13.53
C ILE A 12 -17.86 -23.80 14.12
N LEU A 13 -18.48 -22.95 13.30
CA LEU A 13 -19.50 -22.00 13.72
C LEU A 13 -20.85 -22.65 14.05
N PHE A 14 -21.17 -23.81 13.47
CA PHE A 14 -22.36 -24.57 13.85
C PHE A 14 -22.18 -25.36 15.15
N LYS A 15 -20.92 -25.64 15.55
CA LYS A 15 -20.59 -26.29 16.82
C LYS A 15 -20.50 -25.31 17.98
N SER A 16 -20.46 -24.00 17.73
CA SER A 16 -20.57 -22.99 18.77
C SER A 16 -22.03 -22.66 19.06
N ASN A 17 -22.33 -22.20 20.29
CA ASN A 17 -23.68 -21.78 20.71
C ASN A 17 -24.12 -20.44 20.10
N LEU A 18 -23.66 -20.11 18.89
CA LEU A 18 -24.00 -18.86 18.20
C LEU A 18 -25.35 -18.98 17.49
N SER A 19 -26.11 -17.88 17.48
CA SER A 19 -27.34 -17.81 16.70
C SER A 19 -27.04 -17.80 15.20
N THR A 20 -28.01 -18.19 14.38
CA THR A 20 -27.84 -18.18 12.91
C THR A 20 -27.58 -16.76 12.38
N ALA A 21 -28.16 -15.75 13.03
CA ALA A 21 -27.93 -14.34 12.74
C ALA A 21 -26.47 -13.92 13.03
N ASP A 22 -25.90 -14.40 14.13
CA ASP A 22 -24.52 -14.07 14.50
C ASP A 22 -23.52 -14.76 13.57
N ILE A 23 -23.77 -16.01 13.19
CA ILE A 23 -22.97 -16.74 12.21
C ILE A 23 -23.00 -16.03 10.85
N ALA A 24 -24.17 -15.53 10.44
CA ALA A 24 -24.34 -14.78 9.20
C ALA A 24 -23.53 -13.47 9.20
N LYS A 25 -23.54 -12.74 10.32
CA LYS A 25 -22.72 -11.53 10.52
C LYS A 25 -21.23 -11.85 10.50
N VAL A 26 -20.79 -12.88 11.21
CA VAL A 26 -19.37 -13.30 11.26
C VAL A 26 -18.85 -13.71 9.88
N LEU A 27 -19.70 -14.33 9.07
CA LEU A 27 -19.32 -14.80 7.72
C LEU A 27 -19.60 -13.78 6.61
N GLY A 28 -20.25 -12.65 6.91
CA GLY A 28 -20.62 -11.64 5.92
C GLY A 28 -21.61 -12.15 4.86
N VAL A 29 -22.52 -13.05 5.25
CA VAL A 29 -23.51 -13.68 4.36
C VAL A 29 -24.94 -13.45 4.87
N ARG A 30 -25.93 -13.71 4.01
CA ARG A 30 -27.34 -13.68 4.42
C ARG A 30 -27.65 -14.89 5.32
N GLU A 31 -28.52 -14.71 6.30
CA GLU A 31 -28.98 -15.78 7.21
C GLU A 31 -29.57 -16.98 6.45
N SER A 32 -30.28 -16.74 5.35
CA SER A 32 -30.81 -17.80 4.49
C SER A 32 -29.72 -18.69 3.88
N THR A 33 -28.54 -18.12 3.60
CA THR A 33 -27.37 -18.90 3.14
C THR A 33 -26.84 -19.79 4.25
N VAL A 34 -26.82 -19.29 5.49
CA VAL A 34 -26.39 -20.06 6.66
C VAL A 34 -27.36 -21.21 6.93
N LEU A 35 -28.67 -20.97 6.88
CA LEU A 35 -29.70 -22.01 7.04
C LEU A 35 -29.62 -23.09 5.97
N ARG A 36 -29.38 -22.70 4.71
CA ARG A 36 -29.22 -23.66 3.60
C ARG A 36 -28.01 -24.57 3.82
N VAL A 37 -26.88 -24.01 4.25
CA VAL A 37 -25.66 -24.79 4.54
C VAL A 37 -25.84 -25.66 5.78
N LYS A 38 -26.55 -25.17 6.81
CA LYS A 38 -26.89 -25.95 8.01
C LYS A 38 -27.76 -27.16 7.67
N SER A 39 -28.75 -26.96 6.79
CA SER A 39 -29.64 -28.03 6.32
C SER A 39 -28.90 -29.07 5.49
N SER A 40 -27.96 -28.67 4.61
CA SER A 40 -27.12 -29.63 3.88
C SER A 40 -26.18 -30.40 4.80
N PHE A 41 -25.68 -29.77 5.87
CA PHE A 41 -24.80 -30.42 6.85
C PHE A 41 -25.56 -31.45 7.71
N LEU A 42 -26.79 -31.13 8.10
CA LEU A 42 -27.69 -32.05 8.79
C LEU A 42 -28.16 -33.19 7.86
N GLY A 43 -28.35 -32.91 6.58
CA GLY A 43 -28.67 -33.92 5.56
C GLY A 43 -27.52 -34.91 5.32
N GLU A 44 -26.27 -34.43 5.21
CA GLU A 44 -25.08 -35.29 5.16
C GLU A 44 -24.94 -36.15 6.44
N LEU A 45 -25.24 -35.58 7.61
CA LEU A 45 -25.20 -36.32 8.89
C LEU A 45 -26.31 -37.39 9.01
N ALA A 46 -27.48 -37.16 8.40
CA ALA A 46 -28.58 -38.11 8.40
C ALA A 46 -28.37 -39.28 7.42
N SER A 47 -27.61 -39.08 6.34
CA SER A 47 -27.21 -40.15 5.42
C SER A 47 -26.11 -41.08 5.97
N ASP A 48 -25.36 -40.64 6.99
CA ASP A 48 -24.34 -41.44 7.68
C ASP A 48 -24.89 -42.22 8.90
N LEU A 49 -26.20 -42.12 9.18
CA LEU A 49 -26.87 -42.72 10.34
C LEU A 49 -27.57 -44.05 10.02
N ASP A 50 -26.91 -44.92 9.25
CA ASP A 50 -27.29 -46.34 9.18
C ASP A 50 -26.29 -47.17 10.00
N THR A 51 -26.84 -47.91 10.96
CA THR A 51 -26.23 -48.81 11.95
C THR A 51 -25.61 -48.18 13.22
N ASP A 52 -26.32 -48.42 14.33
CA ASP A 52 -25.85 -48.53 15.71
C ASP A 52 -24.88 -47.47 16.24
N THR A 53 -25.42 -46.41 16.87
CA THR A 53 -24.64 -45.67 17.85
C THR A 53 -25.49 -45.18 19.01
N VAL A 54 -25.21 -45.80 20.16
CA VAL A 54 -25.42 -45.28 21.50
C VAL A 54 -25.31 -43.76 21.50
N PHE A 55 -26.34 -43.07 22.00
CA PHE A 55 -26.30 -41.64 22.36
C PHE A 55 -25.18 -41.43 23.40
N LYS A 56 -23.93 -41.31 22.94
CA LYS A 56 -22.83 -40.77 23.72
C LYS A 56 -23.03 -39.26 23.70
N SER A 57 -23.62 -38.75 24.78
CA SER A 57 -23.57 -37.34 25.16
C SER A 57 -22.17 -36.80 24.85
N CYS A 58 -22.08 -35.96 23.82
CA CYS A 58 -20.84 -35.32 23.39
C CYS A 58 -20.51 -34.14 24.31
N ASN A 59 -20.46 -34.40 25.62
CA ASN A 59 -20.07 -33.44 26.64
C ASN A 59 -18.74 -33.89 27.23
N ASN A 60 -17.67 -33.49 26.55
CA ASN A 60 -16.34 -33.25 27.13
C ASN A 60 -15.45 -32.64 26.03
N VAL A 61 -15.94 -31.59 25.36
CA VAL A 61 -15.01 -30.70 24.66
C VAL A 61 -14.32 -29.92 25.77
N ASP A 62 -13.04 -30.19 26.00
CA ASP A 62 -12.23 -29.44 26.93
C ASP A 62 -12.14 -27.98 26.43
N LEU A 63 -13.05 -27.15 26.93
CA LEU A 63 -13.17 -25.74 26.56
C LEU A 63 -11.89 -24.98 26.90
N ASP A 64 -11.14 -25.42 27.91
CA ASP A 64 -9.86 -24.81 28.31
C ASP A 64 -8.73 -25.19 27.35
N ALA A 65 -8.75 -26.41 26.79
CA ALA A 65 -7.87 -26.78 25.68
C ALA A 65 -8.20 -25.98 24.41
N LEU A 66 -9.49 -25.88 24.06
CA LEU A 66 -9.92 -25.10 22.88
C LEU A 66 -9.58 -23.62 23.01
N ALA A 67 -9.79 -23.02 24.19
CA ALA A 67 -9.45 -21.63 24.45
C ALA A 67 -7.93 -21.38 24.35
N ARG A 68 -7.10 -22.31 24.86
CA ARG A 68 -5.64 -22.25 24.71
C ARG A 68 -5.21 -22.34 23.25
N ASP A 69 -5.77 -23.29 22.50
CA ASP A 69 -5.41 -23.48 21.09
C ASP A 69 -5.76 -22.24 20.26
N VAL A 70 -6.97 -21.70 20.43
CA VAL A 70 -7.40 -20.46 19.77
C VAL A 70 -6.53 -19.27 20.16
N THR A 71 -6.15 -19.16 21.43
CA THR A 71 -5.26 -18.08 21.90
C THR A 71 -3.87 -18.20 21.30
N CYS A 72 -3.29 -19.41 21.26
CA CYS A 72 -2.00 -19.68 20.63
C CYS A 72 -2.02 -19.36 19.13
N ASP A 73 -3.09 -19.72 18.43
CA ASP A 73 -3.24 -19.40 17.01
C ASP A 73 -3.43 -17.90 16.77
N ALA A 74 -4.14 -17.20 17.65
CA ALA A 74 -4.24 -15.74 17.61
C ALA A 74 -2.86 -15.06 17.76
N TYR A 75 -2.01 -15.53 18.69
CA TYR A 75 -0.66 -15.01 18.85
C TYR A 75 0.24 -15.30 17.64
N LYS A 76 0.14 -16.49 17.03
CA LYS A 76 0.88 -16.80 15.80
C LYS A 76 0.48 -15.87 14.66
N LEU A 77 -0.83 -15.64 14.47
CA LEU A 77 -1.33 -14.72 13.46
C LEU A 77 -0.86 -13.28 13.69
N GLU A 78 -0.76 -12.86 14.95
CA GLU A 78 -0.20 -11.55 15.30
C GLU A 78 1.30 -11.44 14.98
N GLN A 79 2.09 -12.48 15.27
CA GLN A 79 3.50 -12.52 14.90
C GLN A 79 3.71 -12.51 13.38
N GLU A 80 2.91 -13.29 12.64
CA GLU A 80 2.93 -13.29 11.18
C GLU A 80 2.58 -11.92 10.62
N ARG A 81 1.53 -11.27 11.14
CA ARG A 81 1.14 -9.90 10.79
C ARG A 81 2.28 -8.91 11.01
N ASP A 82 2.94 -8.98 12.17
CA ASP A 82 4.05 -8.09 12.49
C ASP A 82 5.28 -8.35 11.61
N SER A 83 5.55 -9.62 11.28
CA SER A 83 6.63 -9.99 10.36
C SER A 83 6.36 -9.48 8.94
N PHE A 84 5.10 -9.56 8.48
CA PHE A 84 4.66 -9.03 7.21
C PHE A 84 4.84 -7.50 7.17
N TYR A 85 4.38 -6.78 8.20
CA TYR A 85 4.56 -5.32 8.26
C TYR A 85 6.04 -4.92 8.26
N LYS A 86 6.90 -5.64 9.00
CA LYS A 86 8.35 -5.38 8.98
C LYS A 86 8.96 -5.59 7.58
N ALA A 87 8.62 -6.69 6.92
CA ALA A 87 9.07 -6.95 5.56
C ALA A 87 8.54 -5.91 4.56
N PHE A 88 7.28 -5.52 4.72
CA PHE A 88 6.61 -4.47 3.95
C PHE A 88 7.35 -3.14 4.05
N TYR A 89 7.57 -2.64 5.26
CA TYR A 89 8.26 -1.36 5.47
C TYR A 89 9.68 -1.41 4.93
N ARG A 90 10.37 -2.55 5.06
CA ARG A 90 11.71 -2.72 4.49
C ARG A 90 11.70 -2.58 2.97
N ILE A 91 10.78 -3.24 2.27
CA ILE A 91 10.69 -3.20 0.80
C ILE A 91 10.28 -1.80 0.32
N ALA A 92 9.22 -1.23 0.93
CA ALA A 92 8.74 0.11 0.60
C ALA A 92 9.84 1.16 0.80
N ASN A 93 10.52 1.15 1.95
CA ASN A 93 11.64 2.06 2.21
C ASN A 93 12.80 1.85 1.26
N SER A 94 13.13 0.61 0.91
CA SER A 94 14.18 0.33 -0.09
C SER A 94 13.84 0.92 -1.45
N TYR A 95 12.58 0.75 -1.90
CA TYR A 95 12.10 1.29 -3.17
C TYR A 95 12.11 2.83 -3.17
N VAL A 96 11.53 3.44 -2.13
CA VAL A 96 11.48 4.90 -1.96
C VAL A 96 12.88 5.50 -1.92
N ASN A 97 13.81 4.89 -1.17
CA ASN A 97 15.20 5.33 -1.11
C ASN A 97 15.91 5.24 -2.46
N SER A 98 15.67 4.16 -3.22
CA SER A 98 16.21 4.01 -4.58
C SER A 98 15.66 5.08 -5.51
N HIS A 99 14.35 5.34 -5.44
CA HIS A 99 13.70 6.40 -6.21
C HIS A 99 14.30 7.78 -5.91
N PHE A 100 14.48 8.13 -4.63
CA PHE A 100 15.11 9.41 -4.26
C PHE A 100 16.55 9.54 -4.76
N LYS A 101 17.34 8.46 -4.77
CA LYS A 101 18.69 8.46 -5.34
C LYS A 101 18.66 8.75 -6.85
N ASN A 102 17.76 8.10 -7.59
CA ASN A 102 17.61 8.33 -9.03
C ASN A 102 17.11 9.74 -9.33
N LYS A 103 16.09 10.21 -8.61
CA LYS A 103 15.58 11.58 -8.70
C LYS A 103 16.68 12.61 -8.47
N LYS A 104 17.54 12.41 -7.47
CA LYS A 104 18.69 13.27 -7.21
C LYS A 104 19.62 13.36 -8.43
N LEU A 105 19.92 12.24 -9.08
CA LEU A 105 20.77 12.20 -10.27
C LEU A 105 20.12 12.91 -11.46
N THR A 106 18.84 12.67 -11.72
CA THR A 106 18.10 13.31 -12.82
C THR A 106 18.07 14.82 -12.64
N LEU A 107 17.71 15.29 -11.45
CA LEU A 107 17.59 16.70 -11.13
C LEU A 107 18.94 17.43 -11.08
N GLN A 108 20.04 16.74 -10.77
CA GLN A 108 21.37 17.35 -10.70
C GLN A 108 21.77 18.05 -11.99
N SER A 109 21.44 17.46 -13.14
CA SER A 109 21.72 18.07 -14.46
C SER A 109 20.95 19.38 -14.68
N ALA A 110 19.68 19.42 -14.27
CA ALA A 110 18.83 20.59 -14.39
C ALA A 110 19.23 21.69 -13.38
N PHE A 111 19.61 21.31 -12.17
CA PHE A 111 20.17 22.23 -11.18
C PHE A 111 21.48 22.86 -11.66
N ARG A 112 22.37 22.09 -12.31
CA ARG A 112 23.59 22.66 -12.89
C ARG A 112 23.27 23.73 -13.95
N LYS A 113 22.37 23.43 -14.88
CA LYS A 113 21.89 24.43 -15.86
C LYS A 113 21.30 25.68 -15.20
N LEU A 114 20.61 25.52 -14.08
CA LEU A 114 20.03 26.64 -13.33
C LEU A 114 21.12 27.50 -12.67
N ILE A 115 22.14 26.86 -12.11
CA ILE A 115 23.32 27.53 -11.54
C ILE A 115 24.05 28.33 -12.63
N ASP A 116 24.35 27.71 -13.77
CA ASP A 116 25.04 28.37 -14.89
C ASP A 116 24.27 29.62 -15.36
N VAL A 117 22.94 29.53 -15.46
CA VAL A 117 22.09 30.68 -15.84
C VAL A 117 22.10 31.77 -14.77
N ASN A 118 22.16 31.41 -13.48
CA ASN A 118 22.26 32.39 -12.40
C ASN A 118 23.63 33.10 -12.39
N GLU A 119 24.71 32.38 -12.70
CA GLU A 119 26.04 32.98 -12.86
C GLU A 119 26.07 33.96 -14.04
N ASP A 120 25.46 33.59 -15.18
CA ASP A 120 25.27 34.49 -16.33
C ASP A 120 24.45 35.74 -15.97
N ILE A 121 23.42 35.61 -15.14
CA ILE A 121 22.61 36.75 -14.67
C ILE A 121 23.47 37.68 -13.82
N LEU A 122 24.24 37.12 -12.87
CA LEU A 122 25.10 37.90 -11.99
C LEU A 122 26.25 38.60 -12.73
N SER A 123 26.79 38.00 -13.79
CA SER A 123 27.81 38.64 -14.63
C SER A 123 27.20 39.79 -15.46
N LEU A 124 26.04 39.57 -16.07
CA LEU A 124 25.31 40.62 -16.80
C LEU A 124 24.91 41.79 -15.90
N GLU A 125 24.46 41.53 -14.67
CA GLU A 125 24.15 42.57 -13.70
C GLU A 125 25.39 43.40 -13.36
N ARG A 126 26.54 42.76 -13.14
CA ARG A 126 27.82 43.45 -12.92
C ARG A 126 28.27 44.27 -14.13
N GLU A 127 28.16 43.72 -15.33
CA GLU A 127 28.50 44.43 -16.58
C GLU A 127 27.62 45.66 -16.81
N ILE A 128 26.33 45.57 -16.51
CA ILE A 128 25.39 46.71 -16.62
C ILE A 128 25.76 47.82 -15.63
N VAL A 129 26.14 47.46 -14.39
CA VAL A 129 26.52 48.43 -13.36
C VAL A 129 27.83 49.14 -13.71
N ASN A 130 28.77 48.43 -14.34
CA ASN A 130 30.11 48.95 -14.65
C ASN A 130 30.20 49.61 -16.04
N SER A 131 29.11 49.74 -16.79
CA SER A 131 29.12 50.26 -18.15
C SER A 131 28.44 51.62 -18.27
N ASP A 132 29.18 52.62 -18.75
CA ASP A 132 28.66 53.96 -19.04
C ASP A 132 28.06 54.08 -20.45
N ASP A 133 28.26 53.08 -21.32
CA ASP A 133 27.69 53.07 -22.67
C ASP A 133 26.19 52.74 -22.65
N LYS A 134 25.36 53.76 -22.92
CA LYS A 134 23.90 53.68 -22.93
C LYS A 134 23.34 52.69 -23.95
N ASN A 135 24.00 52.48 -25.08
CA ASN A 135 23.57 51.52 -26.11
C ASN A 135 23.94 50.09 -25.73
N LEU A 136 25.14 49.88 -25.18
CA LEU A 136 25.56 48.59 -24.63
C LEU A 136 24.66 48.18 -23.46
N CYS A 137 24.41 49.08 -22.52
CA CYS A 137 23.49 48.88 -21.40
C CYS A 137 22.08 48.45 -21.85
N LYS A 138 21.54 49.03 -22.92
CA LYS A 138 20.23 48.61 -23.46
C LYS A 138 20.27 47.16 -23.97
N LYS A 139 21.32 46.77 -24.70
CA LYS A 139 21.50 45.39 -25.19
C LYS A 139 21.65 44.40 -24.04
N LEU A 140 22.48 44.72 -23.04
CA LEU A 140 22.69 43.89 -21.85
C LEU A 140 21.40 43.72 -21.04
N LYS A 141 20.61 44.77 -20.84
CA LYS A 141 19.30 44.69 -20.17
C LYS A 141 18.31 43.77 -20.90
N LEU A 142 18.33 43.76 -22.23
CA LEU A 142 17.49 42.85 -23.01
C LEU A 142 17.96 41.40 -22.87
N ASN A 143 19.27 41.15 -22.89
CA ASN A 143 19.86 39.83 -22.64
C ASN A 143 19.54 39.33 -21.23
N LEU A 144 19.66 40.21 -20.22
CA LEU A 144 19.29 39.91 -18.83
C LEU A 144 17.83 39.46 -18.72
N LYS A 145 16.88 40.17 -19.34
CA LYS A 145 15.47 39.75 -19.38
C LYS A 145 15.29 38.35 -19.97
N HIS A 146 16.01 38.05 -21.06
CA HIS A 146 15.95 36.73 -21.68
C HIS A 146 16.51 35.63 -20.76
N LYS A 147 17.62 35.89 -20.07
CA LYS A 147 18.23 34.96 -19.10
C LYS A 147 17.33 34.72 -17.89
N ILE A 148 16.70 35.76 -17.35
CA ILE A 148 15.70 35.65 -16.27
C ILE A 148 14.53 34.76 -16.71
N TYR A 149 14.00 34.99 -17.92
CA TYR A 149 12.93 34.13 -18.45
C TYR A 149 13.37 32.67 -18.60
N LYS A 150 14.60 32.44 -19.10
CA LYS A 150 15.19 31.10 -19.22
C LYS A 150 15.33 30.43 -17.85
N ARG A 151 15.80 31.15 -16.83
CA ARG A 151 15.87 30.68 -15.44
C ARG A 151 14.50 30.22 -14.96
N ASP A 152 13.48 31.06 -15.10
CA ASP A 152 12.13 30.76 -14.62
C ASP A 152 11.49 29.57 -15.35
N ARG A 153 11.83 29.39 -16.64
CA ARG A 153 11.44 28.20 -17.40
C ARG A 153 12.10 26.94 -16.84
N ILE A 154 13.41 26.96 -16.60
CA ILE A 154 14.14 25.82 -16.03
C ILE A 154 13.62 25.50 -14.63
N SER A 155 13.39 26.50 -13.78
CA SER A 155 12.83 26.31 -12.43
C SER A 155 11.46 25.62 -12.47
N ARG A 156 10.57 26.05 -13.38
CA ARG A 156 9.27 25.38 -13.58
C ARG A 156 9.42 23.95 -14.05
N GLU A 157 10.33 23.70 -14.99
CA GLU A 157 10.60 22.35 -15.50
C GLU A 157 11.11 21.41 -14.40
N ILE A 158 12.01 21.88 -13.53
CA ILE A 158 12.49 21.14 -12.36
C ILE A 158 11.33 20.73 -11.44
N VAL A 159 10.44 21.67 -11.13
CA VAL A 159 9.28 21.39 -10.26
C VAL A 159 8.34 20.39 -10.91
N MET A 160 7.98 20.61 -12.18
CA MET A 160 7.04 19.74 -12.90
C MET A 160 7.58 18.32 -13.08
N ASN A 161 8.86 18.17 -13.42
CA ASN A 161 9.50 16.86 -13.53
C ASN A 161 9.57 16.19 -12.15
N GLY A 162 9.93 16.93 -11.11
CA GLY A 162 9.96 16.42 -9.75
C GLY A 162 8.61 15.92 -9.26
N MET A 163 7.52 16.64 -9.56
CA MET A 163 6.15 16.24 -9.22
C MET A 163 5.69 15.02 -10.04
N ARG A 164 6.02 14.96 -11.33
CA ARG A 164 5.69 13.83 -12.19
C ARG A 164 6.34 12.54 -11.70
N GLU A 165 7.64 12.58 -11.40
CA GLU A 165 8.37 11.44 -10.85
C GLU A 165 7.79 10.96 -9.52
N ASP A 166 7.44 11.89 -8.61
CA ASP A 166 6.79 11.52 -7.34
C ASP A 166 5.43 10.86 -7.56
N HIS A 167 4.64 11.37 -8.50
CA HIS A 167 3.35 10.78 -8.85
C HIS A 167 3.50 9.37 -9.43
N GLU A 168 4.45 9.17 -10.35
CA GLU A 168 4.76 7.84 -10.90
C GLU A 168 5.24 6.86 -9.83
N CYS A 169 6.07 7.32 -8.89
CA CYS A 169 6.52 6.53 -7.74
C CYS A 169 5.33 6.06 -6.88
N LEU A 170 4.39 6.97 -6.59
CA LEU A 170 3.18 6.64 -5.84
C LEU A 170 2.28 5.66 -6.58
N ILE A 171 2.11 5.81 -7.90
CA ILE A 171 1.35 4.85 -8.71
C ILE A 171 2.00 3.46 -8.67
N ARG A 172 3.33 3.37 -8.86
CA ARG A 172 4.04 2.09 -8.82
C ARG A 172 4.00 1.44 -7.45
N LEU A 173 4.13 2.24 -6.38
CA LEU A 173 3.91 1.75 -5.02
C LEU A 173 2.49 1.18 -4.89
N LYS A 174 1.47 1.92 -5.34
CA LYS A 174 0.09 1.43 -5.36
C LYS A 174 -0.05 0.13 -6.14
N GLU A 175 0.55 -0.01 -7.31
CA GLU A 175 0.50 -1.26 -8.10
C GLU A 175 1.18 -2.43 -7.40
N ILE A 176 2.33 -2.20 -6.76
CA ILE A 176 3.01 -3.20 -5.94
C ILE A 176 2.08 -3.63 -4.82
N PHE A 177 1.39 -2.68 -4.17
CA PHE A 177 0.42 -2.96 -3.12
C PHE A 177 -0.81 -3.71 -3.65
N ASP A 178 -1.45 -3.28 -4.73
CA ASP A 178 -2.63 -3.93 -5.30
C ASP A 178 -2.33 -5.36 -5.80
N LYS A 179 -1.12 -5.61 -6.31
CA LYS A 179 -0.68 -6.96 -6.71
C LYS A 179 -0.33 -7.85 -5.52
N SER A 180 0.23 -7.30 -4.45
CA SER A 180 0.57 -8.07 -3.23
C SER A 180 -0.60 -8.20 -2.24
N LEU A 181 -1.66 -7.40 -2.39
CA LEU A 181 -2.94 -7.51 -1.66
C LEU A 181 -3.93 -8.48 -2.32
N LYS A 182 -3.64 -9.00 -3.52
CA LYS A 182 -4.30 -10.22 -4.00
C LYS A 182 -3.79 -11.41 -3.18
N LEU A 183 -4.32 -11.51 -1.95
CA LEU A 183 -4.22 -12.67 -1.09
C LEU A 183 -4.94 -13.84 -1.80
N GLU A 184 -4.18 -14.68 -2.48
CA GLU A 184 -4.58 -16.07 -2.78
C GLU A 184 -4.81 -16.89 -1.48
#